data_AF-A0A9X1U2G3-F1
#
_entry.id   AF-A0A9X1U2G3-F1
#
_cell.length_a   1.000
_cell.length_b   1.000
_cell.length_c   1.000
_cell.angle_alpha   90.00
_cell.angle_beta   90.00
_cell.angle_gamma   90.00
#
_symmetry.space_group_name_H-M   'P 1'
#
loop_
_entity.id
_entity.type
_entity.pdbx_description
1 polymer ?
#
loop_
_entity_poly.entity_id
_entity_poly.type
_entity_poly.pdbx_seq_one_letter_code
_entity_poly.pdbx_strand_id
1 'polypeptide(L)'
;MKKITLTTLLTFFAFAITFAQTYTTPNTGVTWTLDDIAAASPTTITVSGSEYTLLENLEIAENDAVIIDADLTLLIDADLLIKVYGAFTVSANEVTITALDEAAPYEGFRFEEFSEIDIKNTTISYGGGLRVLTETFSIDNCTITNNVSGATSSAVIQLSRGMAQITNNLIQFNENPAVGSAANSGVSPYIYNNYIEGNNTDNANRPQINIGTTLANEPLQIIQNTIIGDPNLTMVGGIAIANFVGANVNAVIEDNVIQNNRYGITIMGPVDAALIKNNLIEDNNTQGDPALGGSGINILTGSARNEVVVTGNTLRRNIWGVTLQDQATINLGDDIDNPGGNVFSENGNGGIVYALYNNTANPVMAKNNCWIEGEESTMEEVEDVIFHQVDDATLGLVTFDPFDCGVASVNDVAASSFSFYPNPVKNEINFNNIFSFEKVEIYGVQGNLIVSKNISEGLNTMSIHLASGLYFVNFSNNNNSITKKMIVQ
;
A
#
# COMPACT_ATOMS: atom_id res chain seq x y z
N MET A 1 1.34 -57.07 -67.52
CA MET A 1 1.40 -56.78 -66.07
C MET A 1 2.70 -56.04 -65.78
N LYS A 2 2.64 -54.71 -65.61
CA LYS A 2 3.79 -53.86 -65.30
C LYS A 2 3.87 -53.68 -63.78
N LYS A 3 5.04 -53.94 -63.19
CA LYS A 3 5.34 -53.65 -61.77
C LYS A 3 5.78 -52.19 -61.68
N ILE A 4 5.10 -51.41 -60.85
CA ILE A 4 5.46 -50.03 -60.50
C ILE A 4 6.04 -50.08 -59.10
N THR A 5 7.30 -49.67 -58.96
CA THR A 5 7.98 -49.46 -57.68
C THR A 5 7.64 -48.04 -57.21
N LEU A 6 7.02 -47.92 -56.04
CA LEU A 6 6.73 -46.64 -55.40
C LEU A 6 7.86 -46.33 -54.41
N THR A 7 8.55 -45.22 -54.62
CA THR A 7 9.59 -44.70 -53.72
C THR A 7 8.98 -43.56 -52.91
N THR A 8 8.85 -43.74 -51.60
CA THR A 8 8.33 -42.73 -50.67
C THR A 8 9.52 -42.01 -50.04
N LEU A 9 9.67 -40.71 -50.32
CA LEU A 9 10.67 -39.84 -49.70
C LEU A 9 10.06 -39.25 -48.42
N LEU A 10 10.67 -39.56 -47.27
CA LEU A 10 10.27 -39.04 -45.96
C LEU A 10 11.21 -37.89 -45.56
N THR A 11 10.74 -36.65 -45.64
CA THR A 11 11.44 -35.46 -45.12
C THR A 11 11.19 -35.31 -43.61
N PHE A 12 12.22 -35.51 -42.81
CA PHE A 12 12.25 -35.19 -41.38
C PHE A 12 12.45 -33.67 -41.21
N PHE A 13 11.46 -32.95 -40.68
CA PHE A 13 11.65 -31.61 -40.12
C PHE A 13 12.15 -31.78 -38.68
N ALA A 14 13.42 -31.47 -38.44
CA ALA A 14 13.95 -31.31 -37.09
C ALA A 14 13.58 -29.91 -36.60
N PHE A 15 12.60 -29.81 -35.69
CA PHE A 15 12.42 -28.62 -34.89
C PHE A 15 13.55 -28.58 -33.86
N ALA A 16 14.48 -27.63 -34.00
CA ALA A 16 15.42 -27.31 -32.95
C ALA A 16 14.66 -26.52 -31.88
N ILE A 17 14.38 -27.16 -30.74
CA ILE A 17 13.92 -26.46 -29.55
C ILE A 17 15.16 -25.80 -28.95
N THR A 18 15.28 -24.48 -29.12
CA THR A 18 16.30 -23.68 -28.44
C THR A 18 15.84 -23.46 -27.00
N PHE A 19 16.49 -24.11 -26.04
CA PHE A 19 16.35 -23.72 -24.63
C PHE A 19 17.18 -22.47 -24.40
N ALA A 20 16.63 -21.46 -23.72
CA ALA A 20 17.42 -20.33 -23.25
C ALA A 20 18.57 -20.86 -22.39
N GLN A 21 19.80 -20.52 -22.76
CA GLN A 21 20.97 -20.89 -21.96
C GLN A 21 20.95 -20.13 -20.64
N THR A 22 21.66 -20.64 -19.64
CA THR A 22 21.70 -20.06 -18.30
C THR A 22 23.15 -19.86 -17.93
N TYR A 23 23.50 -18.62 -17.58
CA TYR A 23 24.74 -18.29 -16.94
C TYR A 23 24.53 -18.24 -15.43
N THR A 24 25.31 -19.05 -14.70
CA THR A 24 25.33 -19.04 -13.24
C THR A 24 26.64 -18.40 -12.79
N THR A 25 26.60 -17.45 -11.86
CA THR A 25 27.85 -16.91 -11.28
C THR A 25 28.66 -18.03 -10.61
N PRO A 26 30.00 -17.94 -10.54
CA PRO A 26 30.86 -19.07 -10.17
C PRO A 26 30.75 -19.60 -8.74
N ASN A 27 29.97 -18.95 -7.87
CA ASN A 27 29.79 -19.27 -6.45
C ASN A 27 31.09 -19.14 -5.65
N THR A 28 31.78 -18.01 -5.84
CA THR A 28 33.12 -17.77 -5.28
C THR A 28 33.14 -16.87 -4.05
N GLY A 29 32.00 -16.31 -3.64
CA GLY A 29 31.97 -15.39 -2.50
C GLY A 29 32.18 -13.93 -2.90
N VAL A 30 32.01 -13.58 -4.18
CA VAL A 30 32.41 -12.27 -4.71
C VAL A 30 31.20 -11.48 -5.21
N THR A 31 31.35 -10.15 -5.21
CA THR A 31 30.39 -9.22 -5.81
C THR A 31 30.75 -8.99 -7.27
N TRP A 32 29.79 -9.22 -8.16
CA TRP A 32 29.87 -9.05 -9.59
C TRP A 32 29.14 -7.78 -10.03
N THR A 33 29.76 -6.98 -10.89
CA THR A 33 29.06 -5.98 -11.69
C THR A 33 28.53 -6.60 -12.98
N LEU A 34 27.67 -5.88 -13.71
CA LEU A 34 27.27 -6.33 -15.06
C LEU A 34 28.46 -6.36 -16.03
N ASP A 35 29.47 -5.51 -15.85
CA ASP A 35 30.71 -5.55 -16.63
C ASP A 35 31.52 -6.83 -16.37
N ASP A 36 31.59 -7.29 -15.11
CA ASP A 36 32.26 -8.53 -14.76
C ASP A 36 31.57 -9.74 -15.40
N ILE A 37 30.23 -9.74 -15.41
CA ILE A 37 29.44 -10.79 -16.08
C ILE A 37 29.65 -10.73 -17.59
N ALA A 38 29.61 -9.54 -18.22
CA ALA A 38 29.85 -9.37 -19.65
C ALA A 38 31.27 -9.81 -20.05
N ALA A 39 32.28 -9.57 -19.21
CA ALA A 39 33.65 -10.03 -19.45
C ALA A 39 33.80 -11.54 -19.30
N ALA A 40 33.13 -12.15 -18.32
CA ALA A 40 33.15 -13.60 -18.08
C ALA A 40 32.32 -14.38 -19.11
N SER A 41 31.19 -13.81 -19.54
CA SER A 41 30.26 -14.40 -20.50
C SER A 41 29.69 -13.33 -21.46
N PRO A 42 30.43 -12.99 -22.54
CA PRO A 42 29.98 -12.03 -23.55
C PRO A 42 28.74 -12.48 -24.34
N THR A 43 28.32 -13.73 -24.23
CA THR A 43 27.07 -14.25 -24.82
C THR A 43 25.87 -13.99 -23.93
N THR A 44 26.07 -13.86 -22.63
CA THR A 44 25.01 -13.61 -21.64
C THR A 44 24.68 -12.12 -21.56
N ILE A 45 25.69 -11.25 -21.47
CA ILE A 45 25.51 -9.80 -21.41
C ILE A 45 26.38 -9.11 -22.46
N THR A 46 25.74 -8.25 -23.26
CA THR A 46 26.44 -7.31 -24.16
C THR A 46 26.34 -5.90 -23.63
N VAL A 47 27.39 -5.08 -23.85
CA VAL A 47 27.49 -3.72 -23.31
C VAL A 47 27.73 -2.72 -24.44
N SER A 48 26.96 -1.62 -24.44
CA SER A 48 27.11 -0.47 -25.33
C SER A 48 26.92 0.84 -24.57
N GLY A 49 28.03 1.39 -24.04
CA GLY A 49 27.96 2.58 -23.18
C GLY A 49 27.30 2.23 -21.85
N SER A 50 26.19 2.90 -21.53
CA SER A 50 25.37 2.64 -20.33
C SER A 50 24.19 1.69 -20.59
N GLU A 51 24.11 1.11 -21.78
CA GLU A 51 23.10 0.12 -22.15
C GLU A 51 23.70 -1.29 -22.06
N TYR A 52 23.05 -2.16 -21.29
CA TYR A 52 23.37 -3.56 -21.11
C TYR A 52 22.22 -4.39 -21.67
N THR A 53 22.51 -5.46 -22.40
CA THR A 53 21.49 -6.38 -22.91
C THR A 53 21.74 -7.77 -22.36
N LEU A 54 20.79 -8.32 -21.61
CA LEU A 54 20.78 -9.71 -21.13
C LEU A 54 20.12 -10.61 -22.17
N LEU A 55 20.86 -11.61 -22.65
CA LEU A 55 20.49 -12.50 -23.76
C LEU A 55 20.36 -13.98 -23.35
N GLU A 56 20.67 -14.29 -22.10
CA GLU A 56 20.55 -15.63 -21.50
C GLU A 56 20.00 -15.49 -20.08
N ASN A 57 19.43 -16.56 -19.51
CA ASN A 57 19.01 -16.54 -18.10
C ASN A 57 20.22 -16.26 -17.20
N LEU A 58 19.98 -15.54 -16.10
CA LEU A 58 21.01 -15.23 -15.11
C LEU A 58 20.65 -15.88 -13.78
N GLU A 59 21.55 -16.69 -13.24
CA GLU A 59 21.46 -17.23 -11.89
C GLU A 59 22.61 -16.68 -11.03
N ILE A 60 22.28 -15.94 -9.98
CA ILE A 60 23.25 -15.46 -8.99
C ILE A 60 23.38 -16.56 -7.93
N ALA A 61 24.54 -17.18 -7.85
CA ALA A 61 24.80 -18.29 -6.93
C ALA A 61 24.77 -17.84 -5.46
N GLU A 62 24.51 -18.79 -4.55
CA GLU A 62 24.28 -18.57 -3.12
C GLU A 62 25.33 -17.71 -2.41
N ASN A 63 26.61 -17.86 -2.75
CA ASN A 63 27.67 -17.09 -2.11
C ASN A 63 28.08 -15.81 -2.87
N ASP A 64 27.56 -15.61 -4.08
CA ASP A 64 27.90 -14.42 -4.87
C ASP A 64 26.86 -13.31 -4.69
N ALA A 65 27.26 -12.10 -5.01
CA ALA A 65 26.37 -10.96 -5.12
C ALA A 65 26.44 -10.37 -6.53
N VAL A 66 25.36 -9.78 -7.02
CA VAL A 66 25.41 -8.86 -8.17
C VAL A 66 25.03 -7.46 -7.69
N ILE A 67 25.80 -6.47 -8.12
CA ILE A 67 25.56 -5.06 -7.82
C ILE A 67 25.43 -4.21 -9.08
N ILE A 68 24.48 -3.28 -9.08
CA ILE A 68 24.36 -2.17 -10.02
C ILE A 68 24.55 -0.87 -9.23
N ASP A 69 25.77 -0.32 -9.27
CA ASP A 69 26.19 0.88 -8.54
C ASP A 69 26.50 2.08 -9.45
N ALA A 70 26.26 1.94 -10.76
CA ALA A 70 26.30 3.02 -11.75
C ALA A 70 24.98 3.10 -12.53
N ASP A 71 24.62 4.32 -12.94
CA ASP A 71 23.39 4.57 -13.71
C ASP A 71 23.46 3.86 -15.06
N LEU A 72 22.45 3.05 -15.37
CA LEU A 72 22.42 2.23 -16.59
C LEU A 72 21.00 1.84 -17.00
N THR A 73 20.88 1.35 -18.24
CA THR A 73 19.69 0.64 -18.73
C THR A 73 20.05 -0.82 -18.97
N LEU A 74 19.33 -1.73 -18.32
CA LEU A 74 19.37 -3.16 -18.55
C LEU A 74 18.15 -3.58 -19.38
N LEU A 75 18.39 -3.90 -20.65
CA LEU A 75 17.43 -4.50 -21.56
C LEU A 75 17.48 -6.03 -21.41
N ILE A 76 16.34 -6.68 -21.25
CA ILE A 76 16.26 -8.13 -21.06
C ILE A 76 15.46 -8.75 -22.21
N ASP A 77 16.04 -9.74 -22.88
CA ASP A 77 15.36 -10.47 -23.97
C ASP A 77 14.14 -11.26 -23.46
N ALA A 78 13.27 -11.63 -24.38
CA ALA A 78 12.01 -12.30 -24.10
C ALA A 78 12.18 -13.59 -23.29
N ASP A 79 11.22 -13.88 -22.41
CA ASP A 79 11.14 -15.11 -21.61
C ASP A 79 12.34 -15.39 -20.68
N LEU A 80 13.26 -14.43 -20.50
CA LEU A 80 14.42 -14.60 -19.63
C LEU A 80 14.08 -14.35 -18.15
N LEU A 81 14.55 -15.25 -17.30
CA LEU A 81 14.38 -15.21 -15.85
C LEU A 81 15.71 -14.91 -15.17
N ILE A 82 15.70 -13.95 -14.24
CA ILE A 82 16.80 -13.70 -13.32
C ILE A 82 16.48 -14.38 -11.99
N LYS A 83 17.29 -15.36 -11.57
CA LYS A 83 17.17 -15.99 -10.26
C LYS A 83 18.30 -15.56 -9.33
N VAL A 84 17.97 -15.33 -8.07
CA VAL A 84 18.92 -14.87 -7.07
C VAL A 84 18.90 -15.83 -5.88
N TYR A 85 19.98 -16.59 -5.71
CA TYR A 85 20.25 -17.40 -4.51
C TYR A 85 21.12 -16.63 -3.51
N GLY A 86 22.06 -15.82 -4.00
CA GLY A 86 22.90 -14.96 -3.18
C GLY A 86 22.29 -13.57 -2.98
N ALA A 87 23.01 -12.52 -3.36
CA ALA A 87 22.52 -11.14 -3.19
C ALA A 87 22.34 -10.38 -4.51
N PHE A 88 21.36 -9.48 -4.55
CA PHE A 88 21.14 -8.55 -5.66
C PHE A 88 20.88 -7.14 -5.12
N THR A 89 21.77 -6.21 -5.49
CA THR A 89 21.74 -4.84 -4.98
C THR A 89 21.71 -3.84 -6.14
N VAL A 90 20.80 -2.87 -6.07
CA VAL A 90 20.83 -1.69 -6.93
C VAL A 90 20.98 -0.44 -6.06
N SER A 91 22.12 0.23 -6.17
CA SER A 91 22.47 1.39 -5.36
C SER A 91 22.78 2.66 -6.16
N ALA A 92 22.71 2.57 -7.48
CA ALA A 92 22.83 3.71 -8.39
C ALA A 92 21.67 4.72 -8.22
N ASN A 93 21.78 5.89 -8.84
CA ASN A 93 20.80 6.96 -8.70
C ASN A 93 19.66 6.85 -9.73
N GLU A 94 19.94 6.27 -10.88
CA GLU A 94 18.98 6.13 -11.98
C GLU A 94 19.26 4.85 -12.76
N VAL A 95 18.45 3.81 -12.52
CA VAL A 95 18.54 2.53 -13.24
C VAL A 95 17.21 2.24 -13.92
N THR A 96 17.28 1.77 -15.16
CA THR A 96 16.11 1.21 -15.86
C THR A 96 16.36 -0.27 -16.13
N ILE A 97 15.41 -1.13 -15.75
CA ILE A 97 15.37 -2.55 -16.08
C ILE A 97 14.09 -2.79 -16.87
N THR A 98 14.23 -3.16 -18.14
CA THR A 98 13.09 -3.27 -19.05
C THR A 98 13.28 -4.33 -20.12
N ALA A 99 12.21 -4.67 -20.85
CA ALA A 99 12.28 -5.62 -21.95
C ALA A 99 13.07 -5.04 -23.13
N LEU A 100 13.80 -5.90 -23.83
CA LEU A 100 14.43 -5.57 -25.11
C LEU A 100 13.37 -5.29 -26.20
N ASP A 101 12.26 -6.01 -26.16
CA ASP A 101 11.06 -5.79 -26.96
C ASP A 101 9.85 -5.75 -26.03
N GLU A 102 9.19 -4.59 -25.91
CA GLU A 102 8.03 -4.40 -25.04
C GLU A 102 6.85 -5.33 -25.40
N ALA A 103 6.78 -5.82 -26.65
CA ALA A 103 5.78 -6.79 -27.08
C ALA A 103 6.12 -8.24 -26.70
N ALA A 104 7.35 -8.49 -26.24
CA ALA A 104 7.84 -9.78 -25.76
C ALA A 104 8.56 -9.62 -24.40
N PRO A 105 7.81 -9.42 -23.29
CA PRO A 105 8.35 -9.25 -21.95
C PRO A 105 9.33 -10.35 -21.50
N TYR A 106 10.25 -9.98 -20.61
CA TYR A 106 11.09 -10.95 -19.90
C TYR A 106 10.28 -11.63 -18.78
N GLU A 107 10.66 -12.86 -18.41
CA GLU A 107 9.93 -13.67 -17.42
C GLU A 107 9.91 -13.02 -16.03
N GLY A 108 10.93 -12.24 -15.67
CA GLY A 108 10.96 -11.44 -14.44
C GLY A 108 12.09 -11.84 -13.48
N PHE A 109 11.85 -11.64 -12.19
CA PHE A 109 12.80 -11.94 -11.13
C PHE A 109 12.26 -12.98 -10.17
N ARG A 110 13.14 -13.87 -9.73
CA ARG A 110 12.88 -14.83 -8.66
C ARG A 110 13.96 -14.77 -7.60
N PHE A 111 13.61 -14.19 -6.47
CA PHE A 111 14.47 -14.09 -5.29
C PHE A 111 14.22 -15.30 -4.42
N GLU A 112 15.16 -16.24 -4.40
CA GLU A 112 15.02 -17.52 -3.71
C GLU A 112 15.16 -17.36 -2.20
N GLU A 113 14.78 -18.39 -1.45
CA GLU A 113 14.93 -18.43 0.00
C GLU A 113 16.38 -18.13 0.41
N PHE A 114 16.54 -17.33 1.48
CA PHE A 114 17.83 -16.82 2.00
C PHE A 114 18.57 -15.80 1.15
N SER A 115 18.06 -15.44 -0.04
CA SER A 115 18.66 -14.36 -0.84
C SER A 115 18.56 -12.99 -0.14
N GLU A 116 19.48 -12.06 -0.42
CA GLU A 116 19.47 -10.70 0.15
C GLU A 116 19.25 -9.66 -0.96
N ILE A 117 18.12 -8.95 -0.89
CA ILE A 117 17.68 -8.05 -1.97
C ILE A 117 17.49 -6.62 -1.47
N ASP A 118 18.17 -5.66 -2.11
CA ASP A 118 18.01 -4.22 -1.88
C ASP A 118 18.02 -3.46 -3.20
N ILE A 119 16.85 -2.95 -3.63
CA ILE A 119 16.68 -2.27 -4.90
C ILE A 119 16.26 -0.82 -4.64
N LYS A 120 17.02 0.14 -5.17
CA LYS A 120 16.75 1.58 -5.01
C LYS A 120 16.76 2.31 -6.34
N ASN A 121 15.97 3.38 -6.43
CA ASN A 121 15.99 4.34 -7.54
C ASN A 121 15.90 3.69 -8.94
N THR A 122 15.10 2.62 -9.05
CA THR A 122 15.05 1.79 -10.25
C THR A 122 13.66 1.86 -10.89
N THR A 123 13.62 2.01 -12.22
CA THR A 123 12.42 1.76 -13.02
C THR A 123 12.44 0.31 -13.49
N ILE A 124 11.42 -0.48 -13.14
CA ILE A 124 11.21 -1.87 -13.55
C ILE A 124 9.94 -1.93 -14.38
N SER A 125 10.07 -2.20 -15.68
CA SER A 125 8.93 -2.23 -16.60
C SER A 125 8.96 -3.39 -17.59
N TYR A 126 7.81 -3.72 -18.15
CA TYR A 126 7.64 -4.74 -19.20
C TYR A 126 8.28 -6.10 -18.86
N GLY A 127 8.24 -6.51 -17.58
CA GLY A 127 8.67 -7.83 -17.13
C GLY A 127 7.52 -8.65 -16.52
N GLY A 128 7.80 -9.90 -16.18
CA GLY A 128 6.86 -10.82 -15.53
C GLY A 128 6.79 -10.74 -14.00
N GLY A 129 7.24 -9.63 -13.42
CA GLY A 129 7.14 -9.34 -11.98
C GLY A 129 8.28 -9.88 -11.10
N LEU A 130 8.14 -9.64 -9.79
CA LEU A 130 9.10 -9.91 -8.72
C LEU A 130 8.56 -10.99 -7.77
N ARG A 131 9.03 -12.22 -7.93
CA ARG A 131 8.71 -13.33 -7.02
C ARG A 131 9.66 -13.30 -5.82
N VAL A 132 9.14 -12.97 -4.65
CA VAL A 132 9.90 -12.82 -3.39
C VAL A 132 9.70 -14.03 -2.49
N LEU A 133 10.72 -14.90 -2.42
CA LEU A 133 10.73 -16.11 -1.57
C LEU A 133 11.69 -15.99 -0.38
N THR A 134 12.30 -14.83 -0.20
CA THR A 134 13.23 -14.51 0.89
C THR A 134 12.57 -13.64 1.96
N GLU A 135 13.10 -13.70 3.18
CA GLU A 135 12.81 -12.81 4.29
C GLU A 135 13.47 -11.43 4.16
N THR A 136 14.57 -11.33 3.39
CA THR A 136 15.37 -10.11 3.25
C THR A 136 15.12 -9.47 1.88
N PHE A 137 14.08 -8.63 1.81
CA PHE A 137 13.72 -7.90 0.60
C PHE A 137 13.38 -6.45 0.91
N SER A 138 14.04 -5.54 0.19
CA SER A 138 13.82 -4.09 0.24
C SER A 138 13.70 -3.53 -1.19
N ILE A 139 12.64 -2.76 -1.44
CA ILE A 139 12.47 -1.98 -2.65
C ILE A 139 12.02 -0.57 -2.28
N ASP A 140 12.86 0.41 -2.60
CA ASP A 140 12.69 1.79 -2.15
C ASP A 140 12.86 2.79 -3.30
N ASN A 141 11.99 3.80 -3.35
CA ASN A 141 12.06 4.88 -4.35
C ASN A 141 12.14 4.36 -5.81
N CYS A 142 11.41 3.28 -6.11
CA CYS A 142 11.38 2.65 -7.43
C CYS A 142 10.09 2.96 -8.18
N THR A 143 10.12 2.85 -9.51
CA THR A 143 8.93 2.84 -10.36
C THR A 143 8.71 1.43 -10.89
N ILE A 144 7.57 0.81 -10.62
CA ILE A 144 7.20 -0.53 -11.12
C ILE A 144 5.96 -0.38 -12.00
N THR A 145 6.13 -0.51 -13.32
CA THR A 145 5.05 -0.17 -14.27
C THR A 145 4.95 -1.09 -15.47
N ASN A 146 3.74 -1.31 -15.98
CA ASN A 146 3.49 -2.07 -17.22
C ASN A 146 4.08 -3.48 -17.23
N ASN A 147 4.23 -4.11 -16.06
CA ASN A 147 4.64 -5.50 -15.94
C ASN A 147 3.43 -6.42 -16.17
N VAL A 148 3.70 -7.59 -16.76
CA VAL A 148 2.73 -8.62 -17.10
C VAL A 148 2.85 -9.82 -16.15
N SER A 149 2.01 -10.84 -16.33
CA SER A 149 2.24 -12.14 -15.68
C SER A 149 3.50 -12.83 -16.23
N GLY A 150 4.24 -13.53 -15.36
CA GLY A 150 5.42 -14.34 -15.69
C GLY A 150 5.92 -15.05 -14.43
N ALA A 151 7.06 -14.63 -13.90
CA ALA A 151 7.62 -15.11 -12.63
C ALA A 151 6.60 -14.98 -11.48
N THR A 152 5.74 -13.97 -11.55
CA THR A 152 4.57 -13.80 -10.69
C THR A 152 3.25 -14.01 -11.43
N SER A 153 2.23 -14.37 -10.65
CA SER A 153 0.88 -14.65 -11.18
C SER A 153 -0.24 -14.09 -10.30
N SER A 154 0.11 -13.34 -9.25
CA SER A 154 -0.87 -12.77 -8.34
C SER A 154 -0.62 -11.37 -7.82
N ALA A 155 0.56 -10.81 -8.09
CA ALA A 155 0.92 -9.42 -7.89
C ALA A 155 2.25 -9.16 -8.61
N VAL A 156 2.54 -7.93 -9.01
CA VAL A 156 3.87 -7.58 -9.54
C VAL A 156 4.95 -7.74 -8.46
N ILE A 157 4.65 -7.45 -7.19
CA ILE A 157 5.48 -7.87 -6.05
C ILE A 157 4.76 -8.99 -5.31
N GLN A 158 5.21 -10.24 -5.51
CA GLN A 158 4.56 -11.42 -4.95
C GLN A 158 5.37 -12.03 -3.80
N LEU A 159 4.87 -11.86 -2.58
CA LEU A 159 5.52 -12.24 -1.33
C LEU A 159 5.15 -13.66 -0.89
N SER A 160 6.12 -14.39 -0.34
CA SER A 160 5.89 -15.74 0.19
C SER A 160 6.34 -15.95 1.64
N ARG A 161 7.12 -15.04 2.22
CA ARG A 161 7.57 -15.07 3.63
C ARG A 161 8.18 -13.73 4.06
N GLY A 162 8.39 -13.58 5.37
CA GLY A 162 9.13 -12.47 5.96
C GLY A 162 8.37 -11.14 6.05
N MET A 163 9.16 -10.06 6.17
CA MET A 163 8.70 -8.69 6.38
C MET A 163 9.32 -7.75 5.34
N ALA A 164 8.99 -7.99 4.07
CA ALA A 164 9.45 -7.18 2.95
C ALA A 164 9.23 -5.68 3.22
N GLN A 165 10.23 -4.86 2.87
CA GLN A 165 10.17 -3.40 2.92
C GLN A 165 9.81 -2.88 1.52
N ILE A 166 8.62 -2.31 1.37
CA ILE A 166 8.12 -1.77 0.10
C ILE A 166 7.78 -0.31 0.36
N THR A 167 8.73 0.59 0.09
CA THR A 167 8.67 1.98 0.55
C THR A 167 8.86 3.02 -0.57
N ASN A 168 8.14 4.12 -0.51
CA ASN A 168 8.37 5.28 -1.39
C ASN A 168 8.28 4.98 -2.91
N ASN A 169 7.58 3.92 -3.31
CA ASN A 169 7.52 3.49 -4.71
C ASN A 169 6.33 4.10 -5.47
N LEU A 170 6.48 4.17 -6.78
CA LEU A 170 5.41 4.37 -7.75
C LEU A 170 5.08 3.02 -8.41
N ILE A 171 3.93 2.43 -8.11
CA ILE A 171 3.52 1.12 -8.62
C ILE A 171 2.24 1.27 -9.43
N GLN A 172 2.31 1.18 -10.76
CA GLN A 172 1.19 1.54 -11.60
C GLN A 172 1.01 0.67 -12.85
N PHE A 173 -0.24 0.52 -13.30
CA PHE A 173 -0.56 -0.08 -14.60
C PHE A 173 0.03 -1.48 -14.87
N ASN A 174 0.27 -2.25 -13.82
CA ASN A 174 0.70 -3.64 -13.95
C ASN A 174 -0.53 -4.54 -14.20
N GLU A 175 -0.35 -5.60 -14.99
CA GLU A 175 -1.39 -6.60 -15.30
C GLU A 175 -1.96 -7.23 -14.04
N ASN A 176 -1.10 -7.47 -13.05
CA ASN A 176 -1.44 -8.03 -11.75
C ASN A 176 -1.55 -6.93 -10.67
N PRO A 177 -2.14 -7.22 -9.49
CA PRO A 177 -2.08 -6.35 -8.30
C PRO A 177 -0.68 -5.80 -8.00
N ALA A 178 -0.60 -4.67 -7.29
CA ALA A 178 0.68 -4.05 -6.91
C ALA A 178 1.49 -4.96 -5.97
N VAL A 179 0.86 -5.37 -4.88
CA VAL A 179 1.49 -6.21 -3.85
C VAL A 179 0.53 -7.33 -3.48
N GLY A 180 1.05 -8.55 -3.36
CA GLY A 180 0.24 -9.64 -2.87
C GLY A 180 1.03 -10.80 -2.32
N SER A 181 0.34 -11.72 -1.67
CA SER A 181 0.97 -12.90 -1.08
C SER A 181 0.21 -14.18 -1.37
N ALA A 182 0.90 -15.32 -1.19
CA ALA A 182 0.23 -16.60 -1.20
C ALA A 182 -0.73 -16.72 -0.01
N ALA A 183 -1.94 -17.24 -0.25
CA ALA A 183 -3.00 -17.33 0.77
C ALA A 183 -2.62 -18.16 2.01
N ASN A 184 -1.66 -19.07 1.86
CA ASN A 184 -1.18 -19.98 2.90
C ASN A 184 0.21 -19.60 3.44
N SER A 185 0.72 -18.42 3.11
CA SER A 185 2.02 -17.91 3.58
C SER A 185 1.82 -16.80 4.60
N GLY A 186 2.41 -16.95 5.78
CA GLY A 186 2.47 -15.87 6.78
C GLY A 186 3.45 -14.79 6.32
N VAL A 187 2.94 -13.62 5.96
CA VAL A 187 3.76 -12.45 5.57
C VAL A 187 3.26 -11.18 6.25
N SER A 188 4.18 -10.37 6.73
CA SER A 188 3.86 -9.08 7.37
C SER A 188 4.73 -7.97 6.77
N PRO A 189 4.55 -7.63 5.48
CA PRO A 189 5.34 -6.58 4.86
C PRO A 189 5.05 -5.20 5.47
N TYR A 190 6.04 -4.32 5.33
CA TYR A 190 5.91 -2.89 5.54
C TYR A 190 5.67 -2.23 4.18
N ILE A 191 4.43 -1.84 3.92
CA ILE A 191 4.02 -1.16 2.69
C ILE A 191 3.78 0.30 3.06
N TYR A 192 4.77 1.17 2.82
CA TYR A 192 4.82 2.52 3.37
C TYR A 192 5.04 3.61 2.32
N ASN A 193 4.22 4.66 2.35
CA ASN A 193 4.41 5.86 1.51
C ASN A 193 4.55 5.55 0.00
N ASN A 194 3.81 4.56 -0.51
CA ASN A 194 3.79 4.25 -1.94
C ASN A 194 2.62 4.97 -2.62
N TYR A 195 2.81 5.30 -3.90
CA TYR A 195 1.75 5.68 -4.82
C TYR A 195 1.40 4.47 -5.69
N ILE A 196 0.19 3.94 -5.53
CA ILE A 196 -0.29 2.70 -6.15
C ILE A 196 -1.52 3.04 -7.00
N GLU A 197 -1.41 2.92 -8.33
CA GLU A 197 -2.46 3.36 -9.25
C GLU A 197 -2.74 2.38 -10.38
N GLY A 198 -4.00 2.02 -10.60
CA GLY A 198 -4.43 1.36 -11.83
C GLY A 198 -3.77 -0.01 -12.11
N ASN A 199 -3.23 -0.69 -11.09
CA ASN A 199 -2.77 -2.07 -11.23
C ASN A 199 -3.95 -3.02 -11.34
N ASN A 200 -3.67 -4.28 -11.69
CA ASN A 200 -4.67 -5.28 -12.06
C ASN A 200 -5.44 -4.89 -13.33
N THR A 201 -4.72 -4.50 -14.39
CA THR A 201 -5.31 -4.06 -15.67
C THR A 201 -6.10 -5.17 -16.38
N ASP A 202 -5.86 -6.44 -16.01
CA ASP A 202 -6.67 -7.59 -16.44
C ASP A 202 -8.09 -7.60 -15.88
N ASN A 203 -8.42 -6.67 -14.98
CA ASN A 203 -9.70 -6.60 -14.28
C ASN A 203 -10.04 -7.94 -13.59
N ALA A 204 -9.02 -8.63 -13.08
CA ALA A 204 -9.23 -9.85 -12.31
C ALA A 204 -9.94 -9.50 -11.00
N ASN A 205 -10.61 -10.48 -10.39
CA ASN A 205 -11.27 -10.31 -9.09
C ASN A 205 -10.26 -10.20 -7.93
N ARG A 206 -9.44 -9.14 -7.92
CA ARG A 206 -8.32 -8.93 -7.00
C ARG A 206 -8.13 -7.44 -6.72
N PRO A 207 -7.72 -7.05 -5.52
CA PRO A 207 -7.46 -5.65 -5.18
C PRO A 207 -6.09 -5.15 -5.68
N GLN A 208 -5.77 -3.88 -5.45
CA GLN A 208 -4.42 -3.31 -5.60
C GLN A 208 -3.43 -3.97 -4.63
N ILE A 209 -3.82 -4.17 -3.36
CA ILE A 209 -3.02 -4.89 -2.34
C ILE A 209 -3.79 -6.11 -1.85
N ASN A 210 -3.24 -7.32 -2.03
CA ASN A 210 -3.90 -8.59 -1.71
C ASN A 210 -3.05 -9.48 -0.79
N ILE A 211 -3.26 -9.39 0.52
CA ILE A 211 -2.49 -10.14 1.51
C ILE A 211 -3.33 -11.30 2.06
N GLY A 212 -2.73 -12.49 2.16
CA GLY A 212 -3.30 -13.64 2.86
C GLY A 212 -3.10 -13.55 4.37
N THR A 213 -2.47 -14.57 4.94
CA THR A 213 -2.18 -14.66 6.38
C THR A 213 -0.95 -13.84 6.78
N THR A 214 -0.86 -13.43 8.05
CA THR A 214 0.26 -12.65 8.57
C THR A 214 1.17 -13.47 9.49
N LEU A 215 2.33 -12.93 9.82
CA LEU A 215 3.14 -13.43 10.93
C LEU A 215 2.40 -13.23 12.26
N ALA A 216 2.61 -14.13 13.22
CA ALA A 216 1.86 -14.15 14.48
C ALA A 216 2.18 -12.96 15.39
N ASN A 217 3.45 -12.55 15.44
CA ASN A 217 3.96 -11.56 16.39
C ASN A 217 4.30 -10.22 15.74
N GLU A 218 4.28 -10.15 14.41
CA GLU A 218 4.65 -8.97 13.64
C GLU A 218 3.46 -8.56 12.78
N PRO A 219 2.85 -7.40 13.01
CA PRO A 219 1.68 -6.98 12.24
C PRO A 219 2.06 -6.64 10.80
N LEU A 220 1.19 -6.99 9.85
CA LEU A 220 1.16 -6.37 8.52
C LEU A 220 0.97 -4.86 8.68
N GLN A 221 1.75 -4.05 7.97
CA GLN A 221 1.66 -2.59 8.05
C GLN A 221 1.45 -2.00 6.65
N ILE A 222 0.27 -1.40 6.44
CA ILE A 222 -0.07 -0.66 5.23
C ILE A 222 -0.32 0.78 5.64
N ILE A 223 0.68 1.64 5.50
CA ILE A 223 0.68 2.96 6.12
C ILE A 223 1.06 4.07 5.13
N GLN A 224 0.35 5.20 5.16
CA GLN A 224 0.66 6.40 4.37
C GLN A 224 0.68 6.18 2.84
N ASN A 225 -0.01 5.17 2.32
CA ASN A 225 -0.05 4.93 0.88
C ASN A 225 -1.19 5.73 0.22
N THR A 226 -1.00 6.07 -1.05
CA THR A 226 -2.09 6.52 -1.93
C THR A 226 -2.43 5.36 -2.87
N ILE A 227 -3.68 4.91 -2.86
CA ILE A 227 -4.17 3.72 -3.56
C ILE A 227 -5.38 4.11 -4.41
N ILE A 228 -5.17 4.21 -5.72
CA ILE A 228 -6.17 4.72 -6.68
C ILE A 228 -6.49 3.62 -7.69
N GLY A 229 -7.77 3.24 -7.79
CA GLY A 229 -8.25 2.32 -8.81
C GLY A 229 -8.49 3.03 -10.15
N ASP A 230 -8.56 2.25 -11.23
CA ASP A 230 -9.07 2.73 -12.50
C ASP A 230 -10.60 2.67 -12.48
N PRO A 231 -11.32 3.81 -12.62
CA PRO A 231 -12.78 3.84 -12.63
C PRO A 231 -13.44 2.97 -13.70
N ASN A 232 -12.71 2.58 -14.76
CA ASN A 232 -13.20 1.70 -15.82
C ASN A 232 -13.13 0.20 -15.45
N LEU A 233 -12.42 -0.15 -14.36
CA LEU A 233 -12.22 -1.52 -13.93
C LEU A 233 -13.12 -1.85 -12.74
N THR A 234 -14.11 -2.71 -12.98
CA THR A 234 -15.20 -3.00 -12.05
C THR A 234 -14.88 -4.11 -11.04
N MET A 235 -13.74 -4.79 -11.17
CA MET A 235 -13.39 -5.95 -10.34
C MET A 235 -12.24 -5.67 -9.36
N VAL A 236 -11.60 -4.52 -9.47
CA VAL A 236 -10.36 -4.18 -8.75
C VAL A 236 -10.65 -3.45 -7.44
N GLY A 237 -10.45 -4.11 -6.29
CA GLY A 237 -10.57 -3.48 -4.97
C GLY A 237 -9.34 -2.68 -4.52
N GLY A 238 -9.41 -1.96 -3.40
CA GLY A 238 -8.28 -1.23 -2.83
C GLY A 238 -7.33 -2.16 -2.05
N ILE A 239 -7.75 -2.57 -0.85
CA ILE A 239 -6.99 -3.46 0.04
C ILE A 239 -7.84 -4.68 0.39
N ALA A 240 -7.30 -5.90 0.24
CA ALA A 240 -7.87 -7.10 0.84
C ALA A 240 -6.88 -7.82 1.76
N ILE A 241 -7.38 -8.22 2.92
CA ILE A 241 -6.77 -9.23 3.78
C ILE A 241 -7.65 -10.48 3.72
N ALA A 242 -7.18 -11.54 3.08
CA ALA A 242 -7.95 -12.70 2.68
C ALA A 242 -7.47 -13.99 3.37
N ASN A 243 -7.92 -14.21 4.61
CA ASN A 243 -7.58 -15.36 5.44
C ASN A 243 -8.54 -16.55 5.26
N PHE A 244 -8.50 -17.17 4.08
CA PHE A 244 -9.33 -18.34 3.79
C PHE A 244 -8.82 -19.65 4.40
N VAL A 245 -7.59 -19.65 4.92
CA VAL A 245 -6.99 -20.84 5.55
C VAL A 245 -7.13 -20.85 7.08
N GLY A 246 -7.62 -19.76 7.67
CA GLY A 246 -7.86 -19.62 9.11
C GLY A 246 -6.58 -19.59 9.95
N ALA A 247 -5.48 -19.05 9.40
CA ALA A 247 -4.26 -18.81 10.16
C ALA A 247 -4.29 -17.42 10.81
N ASN A 248 -3.15 -16.92 11.30
CA ASN A 248 -3.11 -15.65 12.01
C ASN A 248 -3.29 -14.46 11.05
N VAL A 249 -3.98 -13.43 11.52
CA VAL A 249 -4.03 -12.09 10.91
C VAL A 249 -3.92 -11.04 12.01
N ASN A 250 -2.85 -10.27 11.94
CA ASN A 250 -2.61 -9.05 12.70
C ASN A 250 -2.23 -7.93 11.74
N ALA A 251 -3.02 -6.85 11.67
CA ALA A 251 -2.83 -5.80 10.68
C ALA A 251 -2.99 -4.38 11.24
N VAL A 252 -2.20 -3.45 10.70
CA VAL A 252 -2.32 -2.01 10.90
C VAL A 252 -2.47 -1.35 9.52
N ILE A 253 -3.60 -0.70 9.29
CA ILE A 253 -3.92 0.04 8.08
C ILE A 253 -4.16 1.49 8.49
N GLU A 254 -3.15 2.34 8.30
CA GLU A 254 -3.16 3.71 8.87
C GLU A 254 -2.79 4.80 7.86
N ASP A 255 -3.45 5.96 7.95
CA ASP A 255 -3.12 7.18 7.18
C ASP A 255 -3.09 6.98 5.64
N ASN A 256 -3.83 6.01 5.08
CA ASN A 256 -3.88 5.78 3.64
C ASN A 256 -4.98 6.62 2.95
N VAL A 257 -4.79 6.93 1.68
CA VAL A 257 -5.83 7.44 0.77
C VAL A 257 -6.24 6.31 -0.16
N ILE A 258 -7.52 5.94 -0.18
CA ILE A 258 -8.05 4.80 -0.94
C ILE A 258 -9.26 5.26 -1.76
N GLN A 259 -9.08 5.34 -3.08
CA GLN A 259 -10.04 5.97 -3.97
C GLN A 259 -10.30 5.20 -5.26
N ASN A 260 -11.50 5.35 -5.82
CA ASN A 260 -11.85 4.87 -7.16
C ASN A 260 -11.63 3.37 -7.38
N ASN A 261 -11.73 2.56 -6.32
CA ASN A 261 -11.69 1.10 -6.42
C ASN A 261 -13.10 0.51 -6.37
N ARG A 262 -13.22 -0.80 -6.61
CA ARG A 262 -14.45 -1.56 -6.39
C ARG A 262 -14.95 -1.50 -4.95
N TYR A 263 -14.04 -1.48 -3.99
CA TYR A 263 -14.27 -1.36 -2.55
C TYR A 263 -12.98 -0.78 -1.92
N GLY A 264 -13.08 -0.16 -0.75
CA GLY A 264 -11.93 0.39 -0.04
C GLY A 264 -11.06 -0.69 0.59
N ILE A 265 -11.49 -1.20 1.74
CA ILE A 265 -10.81 -2.23 2.53
C ILE A 265 -11.77 -3.41 2.74
N THR A 266 -11.28 -4.63 2.56
CA THR A 266 -12.00 -5.83 2.99
C THR A 266 -11.11 -6.75 3.82
N ILE A 267 -11.66 -7.25 4.93
CA ILE A 267 -11.06 -8.33 5.74
C ILE A 267 -12.00 -9.53 5.62
N MET A 268 -11.46 -10.65 5.14
CA MET A 268 -12.20 -11.88 4.89
C MET A 268 -11.57 -13.05 5.66
N GLY A 269 -12.38 -13.77 6.43
CA GLY A 269 -11.93 -14.89 7.27
C GLY A 269 -11.64 -14.46 8.73
N PRO A 270 -11.11 -15.37 9.56
CA PRO A 270 -10.73 -15.05 10.94
C PRO A 270 -9.67 -13.94 11.00
N VAL A 271 -9.76 -13.06 12.00
CA VAL A 271 -8.72 -12.05 12.26
C VAL A 271 -8.45 -12.00 13.75
N ASP A 272 -7.17 -11.99 14.13
CA ASP A 272 -6.78 -11.89 15.55
C ASP A 272 -6.88 -10.44 16.01
N ALA A 273 -6.29 -9.52 15.22
CA ALA A 273 -6.38 -8.09 15.46
C ALA A 273 -6.27 -7.29 14.16
N ALA A 274 -7.04 -6.20 14.04
CA ALA A 274 -6.83 -5.23 12.98
C ALA A 274 -7.12 -3.81 13.49
N LEU A 275 -6.16 -2.90 13.28
CA LEU A 275 -6.34 -1.47 13.49
C LEU A 275 -6.50 -0.80 12.13
N ILE A 276 -7.65 -0.17 11.88
CA ILE A 276 -7.92 0.65 10.70
C ILE A 276 -8.09 2.09 11.18
N LYS A 277 -7.12 2.95 10.89
CA LYS A 277 -7.03 4.27 11.53
C LYS A 277 -6.72 5.40 10.55
N ASN A 278 -7.41 6.53 10.68
CA ASN A 278 -7.07 7.77 9.95
C ASN A 278 -7.00 7.63 8.42
N ASN A 279 -7.66 6.65 7.82
CA ASN A 279 -7.68 6.50 6.37
C ASN A 279 -8.73 7.41 5.74
N LEU A 280 -8.44 7.96 4.56
CA LEU A 280 -9.42 8.56 3.67
C LEU A 280 -9.87 7.52 2.65
N ILE A 281 -11.12 7.08 2.72
CA ILE A 281 -11.69 6.00 1.91
C ILE A 281 -12.90 6.56 1.16
N GLU A 282 -12.73 6.92 -0.10
CA GLU A 282 -13.82 7.56 -0.84
C GLU A 282 -13.98 7.11 -2.29
N ASP A 283 -15.19 7.27 -2.82
CA ASP A 283 -15.50 6.97 -4.23
C ASP A 283 -15.18 5.52 -4.63
N ASN A 284 -15.20 4.57 -3.68
CA ASN A 284 -14.99 3.17 -3.98
C ASN A 284 -16.31 2.51 -4.41
N ASN A 285 -16.68 2.73 -5.67
CA ASN A 285 -17.97 2.35 -6.22
C ASN A 285 -17.91 1.84 -7.68
N THR A 286 -16.73 1.51 -8.21
CA THR A 286 -16.55 1.24 -9.65
C THR A 286 -17.42 0.10 -10.20
N GLN A 287 -17.76 -0.88 -9.36
CA GLN A 287 -18.65 -1.98 -9.78
C GLN A 287 -20.12 -1.58 -9.88
N GLY A 288 -20.56 -0.60 -9.09
CA GLY A 288 -21.94 -0.09 -9.07
C GLY A 288 -23.01 -1.06 -8.54
N ASP A 289 -22.72 -2.35 -8.35
CA ASP A 289 -23.65 -3.34 -7.80
C ASP A 289 -23.41 -3.54 -6.30
N PRO A 290 -24.36 -3.14 -5.42
CA PRO A 290 -24.22 -3.26 -3.97
C PRO A 290 -24.12 -4.70 -3.47
N ALA A 291 -24.57 -5.70 -4.23
CA ALA A 291 -24.46 -7.11 -3.86
C ALA A 291 -23.07 -7.69 -4.13
N LEU A 292 -22.24 -7.00 -4.92
CA LEU A 292 -20.95 -7.50 -5.37
C LEU A 292 -19.77 -6.73 -4.78
N GLY A 293 -19.96 -5.55 -4.19
CA GLY A 293 -18.88 -4.78 -3.58
C GLY A 293 -19.29 -3.36 -3.17
N GLY A 294 -18.29 -2.48 -3.07
CA GLY A 294 -18.49 -1.04 -2.85
C GLY A 294 -18.50 -0.58 -1.40
N SER A 295 -18.18 -1.43 -0.43
CA SER A 295 -17.96 -0.97 0.93
C SER A 295 -16.69 -0.15 1.04
N GLY A 296 -16.72 0.93 1.81
CA GLY A 296 -15.51 1.59 2.27
C GLY A 296 -14.70 0.63 3.14
N ILE A 297 -15.34 0.00 4.13
CA ILE A 297 -14.75 -1.10 4.91
C ILE A 297 -15.74 -2.28 4.97
N ASN A 298 -15.29 -3.48 4.66
CA ASN A 298 -16.06 -4.71 4.81
C ASN A 298 -15.35 -5.71 5.72
N ILE A 299 -16.07 -6.23 6.72
CA ILE A 299 -15.59 -7.33 7.56
C ILE A 299 -16.51 -8.54 7.36
N LEU A 300 -15.96 -9.61 6.80
CA LEU A 300 -16.67 -10.87 6.53
C LEU A 300 -15.95 -12.02 7.20
N THR A 301 -16.54 -12.63 8.22
CA THR A 301 -15.85 -13.63 9.03
C THR A 301 -16.81 -14.60 9.70
N GLY A 302 -16.48 -15.90 9.67
CA GLY A 302 -17.26 -16.95 10.33
C GLY A 302 -16.93 -17.14 11.81
N SER A 303 -16.11 -16.27 12.40
CA SER A 303 -15.74 -16.36 13.82
C SER A 303 -15.72 -15.00 14.49
N ALA A 304 -16.31 -14.91 15.69
CA ALA A 304 -16.28 -13.70 16.53
C ALA A 304 -14.95 -13.51 17.28
N ARG A 305 -13.82 -13.95 16.72
CA ARG A 305 -12.49 -13.87 17.35
C ARG A 305 -11.84 -12.48 17.23
N ASN A 306 -12.57 -11.52 16.68
CA ASN A 306 -11.97 -10.42 15.95
C ASN A 306 -11.96 -9.14 16.77
N GLU A 307 -10.77 -8.68 17.19
CA GLU A 307 -10.54 -7.31 17.64
C GLU A 307 -10.25 -6.41 16.44
N VAL A 308 -11.31 -6.02 15.71
CA VAL A 308 -11.20 -4.99 14.66
C VAL A 308 -11.55 -3.63 15.27
N VAL A 309 -10.56 -2.76 15.37
CA VAL A 309 -10.69 -1.40 15.88
C VAL A 309 -10.63 -0.42 14.71
N VAL A 310 -11.65 0.44 14.60
CA VAL A 310 -11.77 1.42 13.52
C VAL A 310 -11.98 2.81 14.13
N THR A 311 -11.06 3.73 13.86
CA THR A 311 -11.02 5.06 14.50
C THR A 311 -10.46 6.14 13.58
N GLY A 312 -11.01 7.35 13.63
CA GLY A 312 -10.47 8.50 12.89
C GLY A 312 -10.57 8.43 11.35
N ASN A 313 -11.23 7.41 10.79
CA ASN A 313 -11.31 7.26 9.33
C ASN A 313 -12.37 8.18 8.73
N THR A 314 -12.15 8.61 7.49
CA THR A 314 -13.13 9.35 6.70
C THR A 314 -13.63 8.45 5.56
N LEU A 315 -14.92 8.15 5.52
CA LEU A 315 -15.55 7.28 4.54
C LEU A 315 -16.60 8.06 3.73
N ARG A 316 -16.39 8.26 2.44
CA ARG A 316 -17.31 9.06 1.60
C ARG A 316 -17.69 8.43 0.27
N ARG A 317 -18.94 8.60 -0.17
CA ARG A 317 -19.39 8.26 -1.55
C ARG A 317 -19.05 6.83 -2.01
N ASN A 318 -18.86 5.92 -1.06
CA ASN A 318 -18.78 4.48 -1.32
C ASN A 318 -20.21 3.94 -1.50
N ILE A 319 -20.39 2.72 -2.01
CA ILE A 319 -21.73 2.09 -2.09
C ILE A 319 -22.27 1.74 -0.69
N TRP A 320 -21.36 1.44 0.24
CA TRP A 320 -21.62 1.26 1.65
C TRP A 320 -20.50 1.92 2.46
N GLY A 321 -20.79 2.44 3.66
CA GLY A 321 -19.75 2.92 4.56
C GLY A 321 -18.96 1.74 5.15
N VAL A 322 -19.48 1.18 6.24
CA VAL A 322 -18.97 -0.06 6.86
C VAL A 322 -20.01 -1.16 6.72
N THR A 323 -19.60 -2.36 6.29
CA THR A 323 -20.47 -3.55 6.25
C THR A 323 -19.91 -4.67 7.12
N LEU A 324 -20.76 -5.24 7.97
CA LEU A 324 -20.43 -6.40 8.81
C LEU A 324 -21.24 -7.60 8.35
N GLN A 325 -20.60 -8.75 8.16
CA GLN A 325 -21.23 -9.95 7.65
C GLN A 325 -20.85 -11.19 8.45
N ASP A 326 -21.78 -12.16 8.47
CA ASP A 326 -21.66 -13.43 9.18
C ASP A 326 -21.51 -13.23 10.71
N GLN A 327 -20.36 -13.59 11.30
CA GLN A 327 -20.07 -13.45 12.73
C GLN A 327 -19.14 -12.27 13.03
N ALA A 328 -19.08 -11.27 12.15
CA ALA A 328 -18.21 -10.12 12.33
C ALA A 328 -18.51 -9.33 13.60
N THR A 329 -17.44 -8.81 14.20
CA THR A 329 -17.43 -7.89 15.33
C THR A 329 -16.50 -6.74 14.99
N ILE A 330 -16.84 -5.54 15.45
CA ILE A 330 -16.04 -4.32 15.24
C ILE A 330 -16.23 -3.39 16.42
N ASN A 331 -15.21 -2.61 16.74
CA ASN A 331 -15.27 -1.48 17.65
C ASN A 331 -15.01 -0.20 16.84
N LEU A 332 -16.03 0.64 16.75
CA LEU A 332 -16.02 1.96 16.10
C LEU A 332 -15.96 3.11 17.11
N GLY A 333 -15.90 2.83 18.42
CA GLY A 333 -15.78 3.81 19.50
C GLY A 333 -16.48 3.37 20.80
N ASP A 334 -15.78 3.40 21.93
CA ASP A 334 -16.26 2.88 23.22
C ASP A 334 -15.94 3.74 24.47
N ASP A 335 -15.27 4.89 24.31
CA ASP A 335 -14.76 5.77 25.39
C ASP A 335 -13.66 5.18 26.29
N ILE A 336 -13.13 4.00 25.97
CA ILE A 336 -12.10 3.33 26.76
C ILE A 336 -10.80 3.28 25.96
N ASP A 337 -10.74 2.35 25.00
CA ASP A 337 -9.56 2.06 24.20
C ASP A 337 -9.73 2.53 22.76
N ASN A 338 -10.98 2.76 22.32
CA ASN A 338 -11.30 3.37 21.03
C ASN A 338 -12.07 4.70 21.21
N PRO A 339 -11.46 5.85 20.87
CA PRO A 339 -12.12 7.14 21.00
C PRO A 339 -13.22 7.39 19.96
N GLY A 340 -13.36 6.56 18.92
CA GLY A 340 -14.25 6.82 17.79
C GLY A 340 -13.62 7.75 16.76
N GLY A 341 -14.30 8.84 16.41
CA GLY A 341 -13.83 9.88 15.51
C GLY A 341 -13.90 9.55 14.02
N ASN A 342 -14.64 8.51 13.62
CA ASN A 342 -14.86 8.22 12.21
C ASN A 342 -15.88 9.21 11.62
N VAL A 343 -15.70 9.58 10.36
CA VAL A 343 -16.54 10.53 9.62
C VAL A 343 -17.14 9.83 8.41
N PHE A 344 -18.46 9.92 8.25
CA PHE A 344 -19.23 9.31 7.18
C PHE A 344 -19.98 10.36 6.38
N SER A 345 -19.98 10.21 5.06
CA SER A 345 -20.75 11.08 4.17
C SER A 345 -21.16 10.37 2.89
N GLU A 346 -22.42 10.48 2.49
CA GLU A 346 -22.89 10.06 1.15
C GLU A 346 -22.59 8.59 0.76
N ASN A 347 -22.28 7.71 1.71
CA ASN A 347 -22.08 6.30 1.41
C ASN A 347 -23.44 5.66 1.19
N GLY A 348 -23.76 5.19 0.00
CA GLY A 348 -25.13 4.77 -0.28
C GLY A 348 -25.34 3.98 -1.55
N ASN A 349 -26.46 3.27 -1.57
CA ASN A 349 -26.94 2.48 -2.69
C ASN A 349 -28.45 2.62 -2.86
N GLY A 350 -28.91 2.57 -4.10
CA GLY A 350 -30.35 2.71 -4.39
C GLY A 350 -30.98 4.05 -3.96
N GLY A 351 -30.16 5.09 -3.71
CA GLY A 351 -30.61 6.38 -3.18
C GLY A 351 -30.78 6.44 -1.66
N ILE A 352 -30.36 5.40 -0.93
CA ILE A 352 -30.37 5.33 0.54
C ILE A 352 -28.92 5.38 1.04
N VAL A 353 -28.68 6.13 2.12
CA VAL A 353 -27.37 6.25 2.76
C VAL A 353 -27.23 5.16 3.83
N TYR A 354 -26.09 4.48 3.83
CA TYR A 354 -25.71 3.46 4.80
C TYR A 354 -24.29 3.73 5.29
N ALA A 355 -24.16 4.47 6.39
CA ALA A 355 -22.89 4.70 7.05
C ALA A 355 -22.37 3.41 7.72
N LEU A 356 -23.26 2.66 8.38
CA LEU A 356 -22.98 1.35 8.93
C LEU A 356 -24.13 0.39 8.60
N TYR A 357 -23.78 -0.79 8.09
CA TYR A 357 -24.71 -1.90 7.87
C TYR A 357 -24.27 -3.10 8.71
N ASN A 358 -24.86 -3.27 9.90
CA ASN A 358 -24.58 -4.40 10.78
C ASN A 358 -25.46 -5.60 10.42
N ASN A 359 -25.03 -6.42 9.46
CA ASN A 359 -25.75 -7.65 9.09
C ASN A 359 -25.38 -8.85 9.97
N THR A 360 -25.19 -8.62 11.27
CA THR A 360 -24.79 -9.65 12.24
C THR A 360 -25.65 -9.56 13.50
N ALA A 361 -25.73 -10.66 14.25
CA ALA A 361 -26.37 -10.68 15.56
C ALA A 361 -25.51 -10.04 16.67
N ASN A 362 -24.28 -9.62 16.37
CA ASN A 362 -23.35 -9.12 17.36
C ASN A 362 -23.55 -7.62 17.62
N PRO A 363 -23.52 -7.17 18.89
CA PRO A 363 -23.58 -5.75 19.20
C PRO A 363 -22.33 -5.02 18.72
N VAL A 364 -22.48 -3.74 18.41
CA VAL A 364 -21.40 -2.87 17.94
C VAL A 364 -21.32 -1.63 18.82
N MET A 365 -20.11 -1.33 19.32
CA MET A 365 -19.82 -0.05 19.98
C MET A 365 -19.33 0.94 18.92
N ALA A 366 -19.99 2.08 18.78
CA ALA A 366 -19.77 3.05 17.71
C ALA A 366 -19.96 4.51 18.18
N LYS A 367 -19.49 4.82 19.38
CA LYS A 367 -19.59 6.15 20.01
C LYS A 367 -18.64 7.16 19.36
N ASN A 368 -18.94 8.44 19.52
CA ASN A 368 -18.14 9.61 19.13
C ASN A 368 -17.79 9.63 17.63
N ASN A 369 -18.72 9.20 16.77
CA ASN A 369 -18.54 9.23 15.32
C ASN A 369 -19.41 10.32 14.69
N CYS A 370 -18.94 10.85 13.55
CA CYS A 370 -19.68 11.73 12.67
C CYS A 370 -20.39 10.94 11.59
N TRP A 371 -21.69 10.71 11.76
CA TRP A 371 -22.49 9.88 10.87
C TRP A 371 -22.96 10.58 9.61
N ILE A 372 -23.10 11.92 9.68
CA ILE A 372 -23.45 12.77 8.55
C ILE A 372 -22.53 13.99 8.58
N GLU A 373 -21.56 14.03 7.67
CA GLU A 373 -20.60 15.11 7.61
C GLU A 373 -21.21 16.45 7.19
N GLY A 374 -20.82 17.52 7.88
CA GLY A 374 -21.07 18.89 7.47
C GLY A 374 -22.33 19.53 8.08
N GLU A 375 -23.06 18.80 8.91
CA GLU A 375 -24.23 19.29 9.63
C GLU A 375 -24.32 18.75 11.05
N GLU A 376 -25.09 19.44 11.90
CA GLU A 376 -25.43 18.95 13.22
C GLU A 376 -26.56 17.93 13.09
N SER A 377 -26.29 16.68 13.45
CA SER A 377 -27.28 15.60 13.34
C SER A 377 -28.12 15.47 14.61
N THR A 378 -29.38 15.12 14.43
CA THR A 378 -30.26 14.61 15.49
C THR A 378 -30.08 13.10 15.67
N MET A 379 -30.55 12.56 16.80
CA MET A 379 -30.54 11.11 17.05
C MET A 379 -31.29 10.33 15.97
N GLU A 380 -32.39 10.89 15.43
CA GLU A 380 -33.20 10.27 14.38
C GLU A 380 -32.44 10.20 13.04
N GLU A 381 -31.75 11.28 12.66
CA GLU A 381 -30.95 11.32 11.43
C GLU A 381 -29.74 10.36 11.50
N VAL A 382 -29.13 10.21 12.68
CA VAL A 382 -28.06 9.22 12.89
C VAL A 382 -28.61 7.79 12.80
N GLU A 383 -29.77 7.53 13.40
CA GLU A 383 -30.43 6.21 13.32
C GLU A 383 -30.73 5.84 11.86
N ASP A 384 -31.20 6.78 11.04
CA ASP A 384 -31.58 6.56 9.63
C ASP A 384 -30.43 6.09 8.73
N VAL A 385 -29.16 6.30 9.11
CA VAL A 385 -27.97 5.88 8.34
C VAL A 385 -27.27 4.64 8.90
N ILE A 386 -27.81 4.05 9.97
CA ILE A 386 -27.29 2.85 10.64
C ILE A 386 -28.33 1.74 10.51
N PHE A 387 -27.99 0.64 9.85
CA PHE A 387 -28.85 -0.54 9.78
C PHE A 387 -28.46 -1.56 10.86
N HIS A 388 -29.37 -1.88 11.78
CA HIS A 388 -29.11 -2.78 12.92
C HIS A 388 -30.39 -3.35 13.56
N GLN A 389 -30.35 -3.67 14.86
CA GLN A 389 -31.45 -4.32 15.60
C GLN A 389 -32.80 -3.60 15.49
N VAL A 390 -32.80 -2.28 15.34
CA VAL A 390 -34.04 -1.49 15.21
C VAL A 390 -34.76 -1.78 13.89
N ASP A 391 -34.01 -2.05 12.82
CA ASP A 391 -34.55 -2.42 11.51
C ASP A 391 -34.91 -3.91 11.43
N ASP A 392 -34.09 -4.78 12.02
CA ASP A 392 -34.32 -6.22 12.11
C ASP A 392 -33.96 -6.75 13.49
N ALA A 393 -34.98 -7.20 14.23
CA ALA A 393 -34.86 -7.67 15.61
C ALA A 393 -33.92 -8.90 15.81
N THR A 394 -33.46 -9.54 14.74
CA THR A 394 -32.48 -10.64 14.79
C THR A 394 -31.03 -10.16 14.82
N LEU A 395 -30.79 -8.88 14.53
CA LEU A 395 -29.47 -8.27 14.47
C LEU A 395 -29.04 -7.70 15.84
N GLY A 396 -27.75 -7.42 15.95
CA GLY A 396 -27.15 -6.84 17.13
C GLY A 396 -27.34 -5.33 17.21
N LEU A 397 -27.49 -4.81 18.43
CA LEU A 397 -27.65 -3.38 18.70
C LEU A 397 -26.37 -2.62 18.40
N VAL A 398 -26.48 -1.51 17.68
CA VAL A 398 -25.40 -0.52 17.54
C VAL A 398 -25.57 0.55 18.63
N THR A 399 -24.53 0.76 19.43
CA THR A 399 -24.49 1.81 20.46
C THR A 399 -23.64 2.97 19.96
N PHE A 400 -24.30 4.06 19.57
CA PHE A 400 -23.64 5.20 18.90
C PHE A 400 -23.76 6.54 19.64
N ASP A 401 -24.42 6.59 20.80
CA ASP A 401 -24.55 7.80 21.64
C ASP A 401 -23.43 7.87 22.72
N PRO A 402 -22.71 9.00 22.86
CA PRO A 402 -22.85 10.21 22.06
C PRO A 402 -22.24 10.04 20.69
N PHE A 403 -22.71 10.85 19.74
CA PHE A 403 -22.15 10.96 18.39
C PHE A 403 -21.67 12.39 18.16
N ASP A 404 -20.64 12.53 17.33
CA ASP A 404 -19.97 13.79 17.05
C ASP A 404 -20.33 14.23 15.64
N CYS A 405 -21.31 15.10 15.44
CA CYS A 405 -21.56 15.70 14.13
C CYS A 405 -21.52 17.21 14.31
N GLY A 406 -20.31 17.76 14.26
CA GLY A 406 -20.11 19.20 14.28
C GLY A 406 -19.70 19.63 12.88
N VAL A 407 -20.33 20.67 12.35
CA VAL A 407 -19.71 21.47 11.30
C VAL A 407 -18.32 21.80 11.84
N ALA A 408 -17.28 21.13 11.34
CA ALA A 408 -15.92 21.56 11.61
C ALA A 408 -15.89 22.97 11.05
N SER A 409 -16.03 23.95 11.94
CA SER A 409 -15.80 25.34 11.58
C SER A 409 -14.51 25.31 10.78
N VAL A 410 -14.54 25.94 9.61
CA VAL A 410 -13.48 26.00 8.58
C VAL A 410 -12.06 26.16 9.19
N ASN A 411 -11.98 26.62 10.43
CA ASN A 411 -10.84 26.68 11.34
C ASN A 411 -10.02 25.39 11.56
N ASP A 412 -10.57 24.17 11.69
CA ASP A 412 -9.73 23.00 12.07
C ASP A 412 -8.94 22.39 10.89
N VAL A 413 -9.57 22.25 9.72
CA VAL A 413 -8.89 21.85 8.49
C VAL A 413 -7.92 22.95 8.05
N ALA A 414 -8.29 24.22 8.18
CA ALA A 414 -7.39 25.32 7.85
C ALA A 414 -6.22 25.43 8.86
N ALA A 415 -6.40 25.16 10.15
CA ALA A 415 -5.31 25.15 11.12
C ALA A 415 -4.26 24.09 10.76
N SER A 416 -4.65 22.91 10.27
CA SER A 416 -3.69 21.89 9.81
C SER A 416 -2.75 22.38 8.68
N SER A 417 -3.22 23.29 7.82
CA SER A 417 -2.44 23.97 6.76
C SER A 417 -1.50 25.07 7.27
N PHE A 418 -1.63 25.47 8.55
CA PHE A 418 -0.74 26.44 9.17
C PHE A 418 0.70 25.94 9.12
N SER A 419 1.61 26.80 8.66
CA SER A 419 3.03 26.49 8.53
C SER A 419 3.87 27.71 8.89
N PHE A 420 5.13 27.46 9.21
CA PHE A 420 6.14 28.48 9.39
C PHE A 420 7.37 28.14 8.56
N TYR A 421 8.13 29.15 8.17
CA TYR A 421 9.30 29.00 7.31
C TYR A 421 10.41 30.02 7.67
N PRO A 422 11.69 29.69 7.40
CA PRO A 422 12.17 28.41 6.91
C PRO A 422 12.15 27.32 8.01
N ASN A 423 12.04 26.07 7.58
CA ASN A 423 12.29 24.88 8.40
C ASN A 423 13.06 23.88 7.52
N PRO A 424 14.36 23.60 7.76
CA PRO A 424 15.14 23.98 8.94
C PRO A 424 15.38 25.49 9.13
N VAL A 425 15.38 25.95 10.39
CA VAL A 425 15.58 27.35 10.80
C VAL A 425 17.03 27.63 11.20
N LYS A 426 17.55 28.80 10.83
CA LYS A 426 18.85 29.32 11.30
C LYS A 426 18.70 30.42 12.35
N ASN A 427 17.98 31.50 12.00
CA ASN A 427 17.91 32.71 12.83
C ASN A 427 16.47 33.11 13.19
N GLU A 428 15.50 32.86 12.33
CA GLU A 428 14.12 33.30 12.51
C GLU A 428 13.15 32.43 11.73
N ILE A 429 11.91 32.35 12.23
CA ILE A 429 10.77 31.78 11.51
C ILE A 429 9.76 32.88 11.19
N ASN A 430 9.07 32.71 10.07
CA ASN A 430 8.00 33.56 9.59
C ASN A 430 6.73 32.71 9.48
N PHE A 431 5.59 33.26 9.86
CA PHE A 431 4.29 32.59 9.72
C PHE A 431 3.18 33.62 9.58
N ASN A 432 2.10 33.22 8.91
CA ASN A 432 0.90 34.04 8.77
C ASN A 432 -0.18 33.52 9.72
N ASN A 433 -0.42 34.27 10.80
CA ASN A 433 -1.40 33.95 11.83
C ASN A 433 -2.81 34.37 11.40
N ILE A 434 -3.40 33.61 10.50
CA ILE A 434 -4.79 33.80 10.04
C ILE A 434 -5.82 33.13 10.96
N PHE A 435 -5.36 32.44 12.01
CA PHE A 435 -6.18 31.67 12.97
C PHE A 435 -6.34 32.35 14.33
N SER A 436 -5.90 33.62 14.44
CA SER A 436 -5.97 34.39 15.67
C SER A 436 -5.36 33.66 16.88
N PHE A 437 -4.27 32.92 16.67
CA PHE A 437 -3.50 32.39 17.79
C PHE A 437 -2.95 33.55 18.61
N GLU A 438 -3.02 33.44 19.93
CA GLU A 438 -2.57 34.47 20.86
C GLU A 438 -1.14 34.19 21.34
N LYS A 439 -0.74 32.92 21.30
CA LYS A 439 0.49 32.43 21.91
C LYS A 439 1.23 31.47 20.99
N VAL A 440 2.55 31.51 21.06
CA VAL A 440 3.45 30.48 20.54
C VAL A 440 4.43 30.04 21.60
N GLU A 441 4.60 28.73 21.74
CA GLU A 441 5.44 28.07 22.72
C GLU A 441 6.37 27.06 22.05
N ILE A 442 7.64 27.04 22.45
CA ILE A 442 8.63 26.10 21.91
C ILE A 442 9.06 25.15 23.02
N TYR A 443 8.99 23.86 22.74
CA TYR A 443 9.34 22.76 23.63
C TYR A 443 10.54 21.99 23.12
N GLY A 444 11.38 21.52 24.04
CA GLY A 444 12.42 20.54 23.73
C GLY A 444 11.83 19.14 23.53
N VAL A 445 12.62 18.21 23.02
CA VAL A 445 12.19 16.80 22.84
C VAL A 445 11.86 16.09 24.15
N GLN A 446 12.32 16.59 25.29
CA GLN A 446 11.94 16.10 26.62
C GLN A 446 10.63 16.74 27.15
N GLY A 447 9.93 17.55 26.35
CA GLY A 447 8.66 18.20 26.71
C GLY A 447 8.79 19.43 27.61
N ASN A 448 10.01 19.87 27.94
CA ASN A 448 10.23 21.09 28.72
C ASN A 448 9.99 22.34 27.85
N LEU A 449 9.28 23.33 28.40
CA LEU A 449 9.05 24.63 27.77
C LEU A 449 10.35 25.45 27.74
N ILE A 450 10.70 25.97 26.56
CA ILE A 450 11.95 26.73 26.31
C ILE A 450 11.65 28.19 25.97
N VAL A 451 10.64 28.43 25.14
CA VAL A 451 10.23 29.78 24.72
C VAL A 451 8.71 29.90 24.83
N SER A 452 8.22 31.07 25.27
CA SER A 452 6.81 31.44 25.25
C SER A 452 6.70 32.89 24.83
N LYS A 453 5.94 33.19 23.78
CA LYS A 453 5.72 34.55 23.27
C LYS A 453 4.27 34.73 22.86
N ASN A 454 3.78 35.97 22.99
CA ASN A 454 2.50 36.36 22.43
C ASN A 454 2.68 36.75 20.96
N ILE A 455 1.68 36.46 20.14
CA ILE A 455 1.66 36.72 18.69
C ILE A 455 0.36 37.42 18.32
N SER A 456 0.38 38.18 17.22
CA SER A 456 -0.80 38.89 16.71
C SER A 456 -1.33 38.24 15.45
N GLU A 457 -2.55 38.57 15.05
CA GLU A 457 -3.07 38.19 13.73
C GLU A 457 -2.19 38.72 12.58
N GLY A 458 -2.19 38.00 11.47
CA GLY A 458 -1.43 38.35 10.26
C GLY A 458 0.04 37.89 10.25
N LEU A 459 0.87 38.55 9.45
CA LEU A 459 2.28 38.16 9.28
C LEU A 459 3.10 38.44 10.54
N ASN A 460 3.80 37.41 11.03
CA ASN A 460 4.69 37.47 12.17
C ASN A 460 6.08 36.97 11.79
N THR A 461 7.10 37.56 12.41
CA THR A 461 8.49 37.10 12.34
C THR A 461 9.01 36.91 13.76
N MET A 462 9.62 35.76 14.02
CA MET A 462 10.13 35.38 15.34
C MET A 462 11.58 34.93 15.26
N SER A 463 12.46 35.66 15.94
CA SER A 463 13.86 35.25 16.11
C SER A 463 13.98 34.00 16.99
N ILE A 464 14.78 33.04 16.53
CA ILE A 464 15.09 31.76 17.17
C ILE A 464 16.56 31.79 17.60
N HIS A 465 16.80 31.65 18.91
CA HIS A 465 18.12 31.58 19.51
C HIS A 465 18.26 30.27 20.29
N LEU A 466 18.22 29.15 19.57
CA LEU A 466 18.26 27.80 20.11
C LEU A 466 19.49 27.07 19.56
N ALA A 467 19.98 26.06 20.29
CA ALA A 467 21.03 25.18 19.78
C ALA A 467 20.49 24.34 18.62
N SER A 468 21.39 23.86 17.75
CA SER A 468 21.01 22.97 16.66
C SER A 468 20.35 21.70 17.22
N GLY A 469 19.18 21.33 16.68
CA GLY A 469 18.38 20.25 17.24
C GLY A 469 16.91 20.27 16.84
N LEU A 470 16.17 19.29 17.36
CA LEU A 470 14.74 19.13 17.14
C LEU A 470 13.92 19.80 18.24
N TYR A 471 12.89 20.55 17.86
CA TYR A 471 11.96 21.22 18.76
C TYR A 471 10.52 21.06 18.28
N PHE A 472 9.56 21.25 19.19
CA PHE A 472 8.14 21.31 18.88
C PHE A 472 7.62 22.72 19.16
N VAL A 473 6.90 23.30 18.21
CA VAL A 473 6.35 24.65 18.29
C VAL A 473 4.84 24.55 18.34
N ASN A 474 4.25 24.94 19.46
CA ASN A 474 2.81 24.98 19.68
C ASN A 474 2.29 26.40 19.47
N PHE A 475 1.25 26.57 18.67
CA PHE A 475 0.51 27.81 18.49
C PHE A 475 -0.89 27.63 19.07
N SER A 476 -1.36 28.55 19.90
CA SER A 476 -2.62 28.36 20.62
C SER A 476 -3.41 29.65 20.86
N ASN A 477 -4.72 29.49 21.01
CA ASN A 477 -5.65 30.46 21.59
C ASN A 477 -6.55 29.72 22.61
N ASN A 478 -7.62 30.37 23.07
CA ASN A 478 -8.53 29.78 24.06
C ASN A 478 -9.33 28.55 23.56
N ASN A 479 -9.43 28.36 22.24
CA ASN A 479 -10.28 27.32 21.64
C ASN A 479 -9.46 26.21 20.97
N ASN A 480 -8.36 26.56 20.30
CA ASN A 480 -7.63 25.67 19.40
C ASN A 480 -6.13 25.73 19.67
N SER A 481 -5.42 24.63 19.39
CA SER A 481 -3.96 24.58 19.42
C SER A 481 -3.40 23.72 18.30
N ILE A 482 -2.23 24.07 17.78
CA ILE A 482 -1.52 23.30 16.78
C ILE A 482 -0.03 23.19 17.09
N THR A 483 0.49 21.96 17.04
CA THR A 483 1.91 21.68 17.23
C THR A 483 2.58 21.31 15.91
N LYS A 484 3.75 21.90 15.65
CA LYS A 484 4.56 21.68 14.45
C LYS A 484 6.02 21.39 14.81
N LYS A 485 6.67 20.57 13.99
CA LYS A 485 8.09 20.20 14.13
C LYS A 485 8.98 21.34 13.64
N MET A 486 9.99 21.75 14.42
CA MET A 486 11.00 22.73 14.02
C MET A 486 12.41 22.12 14.14
N ILE A 487 13.21 22.22 13.09
CA ILE A 487 14.61 21.79 13.06
C ILE A 487 15.49 23.03 13.07
N VAL A 488 16.32 23.21 14.10
CA VAL A 488 17.27 24.32 14.20
C VAL A 488 18.65 23.87 13.70
N GLN A 489 19.29 24.67 12.85
CA GLN A 489 20.63 24.42 12.29
C GLN A 489 21.69 25.35 12.86
#